data_AF-A0A8J4TZ38-F1
#
_entry.id   AF-A0A8J4TZ38-F1
#
_cell.length_a   1.000
_cell.length_b   1.000
_cell.length_c   1.000
_cell.angle_alpha   90.00
_cell.angle_beta   90.00
_cell.angle_gamma   90.00
#
_symmetry.space_group_name_H-M   'P 1'
#
loop_
_entity.id
_entity.type
_entity.pdbx_description
1 polymer ?
#
loop_
_entity_poly.entity_id
_entity_poly.type
_entity_poly.pdbx_seq_one_letter_code
_entity_poly.pdbx_strand_id
1 'polypeptide(L)' 'MNSNTGKCPAPPYVYNSSSNTKSDFEYVGDDKSNCTLLIHNVQFSYSGEYRFRFITDWIGSKWTGDPGVTLQTA' A
#
# COMPACT_ATOMS: atom_id res chain seq x y z
N MET A 1 7.17 2.27 -16.61
CA MET A 1 7.28 2.42 -15.15
C MET A 1 6.19 3.37 -14.70
N ASN A 2 5.17 2.79 -14.07
CA ASN A 2 4.11 3.41 -13.29
C ASN A 2 4.73 4.13 -12.08
N SER A 3 5.33 5.29 -12.33
CA SER A 3 5.83 6.13 -11.25
C SER A 3 4.65 6.75 -10.51
N ASN A 4 4.24 6.09 -9.43
CA ASN A 4 3.41 6.67 -8.39
C ASN A 4 4.24 7.74 -7.65
N THR A 5 4.41 8.92 -8.26
CA THR A 5 5.15 10.06 -7.66
C THR A 5 4.38 10.77 -6.54
N GLY A 6 3.13 10.40 -6.29
CA GLY A 6 2.36 10.87 -5.14
C GLY A 6 2.49 9.92 -3.93
N LYS A 7 2.26 10.40 -2.71
CA LYS A 7 2.16 9.60 -1.46
C LYS A 7 0.98 8.61 -1.45
N CYS A 8 0.46 8.21 -2.61
CA CYS A 8 -0.75 7.41 -2.84
C CYS A 8 -1.92 7.83 -1.93
N PRO A 9 -2.37 9.12 -1.98
CA PRO A 9 -3.37 9.60 -1.03
C PRO A 9 -4.77 9.02 -1.27
N ALA A 10 -5.06 8.56 -2.49
CA ALA A 10 -6.39 8.17 -2.94
C ALA A 10 -6.42 6.80 -3.65
N PRO A 11 -7.60 6.15 -3.74
CA PRO A 11 -7.82 4.94 -4.55
C PRO A 11 -7.35 5.12 -6.02
N PRO A 12 -7.09 4.02 -6.76
CA PRO A 12 -7.42 2.63 -6.42
C PRO A 12 -6.35 1.88 -5.60
N TYR A 13 -5.15 2.44 -5.40
CA TYR A 13 -3.99 1.74 -4.83
C TYR A 13 -3.87 1.89 -3.30
N VAL A 14 -4.99 1.86 -2.58
CA VAL A 14 -5.04 1.97 -1.11
C VAL A 14 -5.71 0.74 -0.54
N TYR A 15 -4.94 -0.03 0.23
CA TYR A 15 -5.38 -1.26 0.91
C TYR A 15 -5.20 -1.11 2.42
N ASN A 16 -6.22 -1.43 3.21
CA ASN A 16 -6.21 -1.36 4.68
C ASN A 16 -7.13 -2.45 5.28
N SER A 17 -7.25 -2.51 6.61
CA SER A 17 -8.06 -3.50 7.33
C SER A 17 -9.56 -3.47 7.02
N SER A 18 -10.07 -2.37 6.46
CA SER A 18 -11.46 -2.24 6.00
C SER A 18 -11.63 -2.56 4.50
N SER A 19 -10.54 -2.79 3.76
CA SER A 19 -10.58 -3.12 2.34
C SER A 19 -11.07 -4.56 2.16
N ASN A 20 -12.34 -4.71 1.75
CA ASN A 20 -12.86 -5.98 1.23
C ASN A 20 -12.83 -5.92 -0.31
N THR A 21 -11.64 -6.09 -0.89
CA THR A 21 -11.45 -5.98 -2.33
C THR A 21 -11.18 -7.36 -2.93
N LYS A 22 -11.98 -7.75 -3.93
CA LYS A 22 -11.66 -8.90 -4.82
C LYS A 22 -10.54 -8.48 -5.77
N SER A 23 -9.32 -8.39 -5.24
CA SER A 23 -8.13 -7.91 -5.94
C SER A 23 -6.95 -8.84 -5.66
N ASP A 24 -5.95 -8.82 -6.53
CA ASP A 24 -4.69 -9.54 -6.32
C ASP A 24 -3.89 -9.00 -5.11
N PHE A 25 -4.26 -7.83 -4.60
CA PHE A 25 -3.69 -7.20 -3.41
C PHE A 25 -4.65 -7.35 -2.22
N GLU A 26 -4.14 -7.87 -1.12
CA GLU A 26 -4.88 -8.11 0.12
C GLU A 26 -4.12 -7.53 1.30
N TYR A 27 -4.77 -6.67 2.08
CA TYR A 27 -4.20 -6.20 3.35
C TYR A 27 -4.55 -7.22 4.45
N VAL A 28 -3.55 -7.97 4.91
CA VAL A 28 -3.69 -8.99 5.95
C VAL A 28 -3.15 -8.53 7.31
N GLY A 29 -2.82 -7.24 7.42
CA GLY A 29 -2.40 -6.59 8.66
C GLY A 29 -3.55 -6.21 9.58
N ASP A 30 -3.22 -5.45 10.63
CA ASP A 30 -4.16 -4.86 11.58
C ASP A 30 -4.00 -3.32 11.65
N ASP A 31 -4.79 -2.70 12.53
CA ASP A 31 -4.78 -1.26 12.82
C ASP A 31 -3.86 -0.88 13.98
N LYS A 32 -3.05 -1.82 14.49
CA LYS A 32 -2.17 -1.61 15.65
C LYS A 32 -0.72 -1.48 15.25
N SER A 33 -0.16 -2.52 14.64
CA SER A 33 1.29 -2.58 14.35
C SER A 33 1.66 -3.57 13.24
N ASN A 34 0.71 -4.39 12.76
CA ASN A 34 0.96 -5.30 11.66
C ASN A 34 0.53 -4.65 10.35
N CYS A 35 1.48 -4.40 9.46
CA CYS A 35 1.24 -3.69 8.20
C CYS A 35 1.69 -4.54 7.02
N THR A 36 0.99 -5.66 6.83
CA THR A 36 1.31 -6.65 5.81
C THR A 36 0.38 -6.52 4.60
N LEU A 37 0.97 -6.35 3.42
CA LEU A 37 0.29 -6.42 2.13
C LEU A 37 0.71 -7.73 1.44
N LEU A 38 -0.27 -8.59 1.17
CA LEU A 38 -0.10 -9.81 0.39
C LEU A 38 -0.45 -9.52 -1.07
N ILE A 39 0.42 -9.91 -1.99
CA ILE A 39 0.20 -9.81 -3.43
C ILE A 39 0.09 -11.22 -3.99
N HIS A 40 -1.13 -11.62 -4.33
CA HIS A 40 -1.44 -12.86 -5.03
C HIS A 40 -1.05 -12.75 -6.49
N ASN A 41 -0.59 -13.87 -7.08
CA ASN A 41 -0.32 -13.99 -8.52
C ASN A 41 0.47 -12.81 -9.10
N VAL A 42 1.67 -12.56 -8.56
CA VAL A 42 2.52 -11.40 -8.90
C VAL A 42 2.74 -11.29 -10.42
N GLN A 43 2.40 -10.14 -11.00
CA GLN A 43 2.53 -9.85 -12.43
C GLN A 43 3.64 -8.85 -12.73
N PHE A 44 4.16 -8.85 -13.96
CA PHE A 44 5.19 -7.90 -14.40
C PHE A 44 4.77 -6.43 -14.22
N SER A 45 3.49 -6.14 -14.42
CA SER A 45 2.87 -4.82 -14.27
C SER A 45 2.84 -4.31 -12.82
N TYR A 46 3.12 -5.17 -11.83
CA TYR A 46 3.12 -4.81 -10.41
C TYR A 46 4.46 -4.27 -9.92
N SER A 47 5.49 -4.24 -10.76
CA SER A 47 6.71 -3.51 -10.45
C SER A 47 6.40 -2.04 -10.12
N GLY A 48 7.03 -1.51 -9.07
CA GLY A 48 6.78 -0.15 -8.61
C GLY A 48 7.23 0.09 -7.17
N GLU A 49 7.03 1.33 -6.70
CA GLU A 49 7.27 1.71 -5.31
C GLU A 49 5.98 1.53 -4.49
N TYR A 50 6.09 0.77 -3.40
CA TYR A 50 5.04 0.51 -2.43
C TYR A 50 5.34 1.26 -1.15
N ARG A 51 4.34 1.92 -0.57
CA ARG A 51 4.52 2.77 0.60
C ARG A 51 3.61 2.33 1.72
N PHE A 52 4.19 2.23 2.92
CA PHE A 52 3.41 2.08 4.13
C PHE A 52 2.85 3.44 4.58
N ARG A 53 1.65 3.46 5.14
CA ARG A 53 1.04 4.66 5.72
C ARG A 53 0.30 4.30 7.00
N PHE A 54 0.59 5.00 8.09
CA PHE A 54 -0.25 4.96 9.28
C PHE A 54 -1.09 6.24 9.40
N ILE A 55 -2.28 6.07 9.96
CA ILE A 55 -3.25 7.14 10.18
C ILE A 55 -3.55 7.13 11.67
N THR A 56 -3.33 8.27 12.33
CA THR A 56 -3.76 8.43 13.73
C THR A 56 -5.06 9.24 13.76
N ASP A 57 -5.72 9.23 14.92
CA ASP A 57 -6.92 10.00 15.22
C ASP A 57 -6.68 11.53 15.26
N TRP A 58 -5.43 11.96 15.47
CA TRP A 58 -5.06 13.37 15.44
C TRP A 58 -5.31 14.01 14.05
N ILE A 59 -5.91 15.22 14.03
CA ILE A 59 -6.29 15.93 12.80
C ILE A 59 -5.07 16.12 11.89
N GLY A 60 -5.18 15.69 10.64
CA GLY A 60 -4.12 15.84 9.62
C GLY A 60 -3.02 14.77 9.65
N SER A 61 -3.14 13.75 10.51
CA SER A 61 -2.04 12.82 10.82
C SER A 61 -2.02 11.60 9.92
N LYS A 62 -1.71 11.84 8.64
CA LYS A 62 -1.43 10.77 7.67
C LYS A 62 0.07 10.77 7.38
N TRP A 63 0.75 9.74 7.85
CA TRP A 63 2.20 9.62 7.74
C TRP A 63 2.52 8.49 6.77
N THR A 64 2.96 8.85 5.57
CA THR A 64 3.41 7.90 4.54
C THR A 64 4.91 7.75 4.63
N GLY A 65 5.40 6.51 4.69
CA GLY A 65 6.82 6.19 4.60
C GLY A 65 7.44 6.72 3.31
N ASP A 66 8.60 7.35 3.45
CA ASP A 66 9.41 7.87 2.37
C ASP A 66 10.89 7.70 2.75
N PRO A 67 11.69 6.93 1.99
CA PRO A 67 11.33 6.24 0.75
C PRO A 67 10.38 5.04 0.99
N GLY A 68 9.69 4.62 -0.07
CA GLY A 68 8.96 3.35 -0.11
C GLY A 68 9.86 2.16 -0.44
N VAL A 69 9.24 0.99 -0.53
CA VAL A 69 9.88 -0.27 -0.94
C VAL A 69 9.66 -0.46 -2.43
N THR A 70 10.75 -0.67 -3.18
CA THR A 70 10.62 -0.98 -4.62
C THR A 70 10.48 -2.48 -4.83
N LEU A 71 9.38 -2.89 -5.44
CA LEU A 71 9.19 -4.23 -5.98
C LEU A 71 9.60 -4.21 -7.46
N GLN A 72 10.51 -5.10 -7.85
CA GLN A 72 10.84 -5.38 -9.23
C GLN A 72 10.56 -6.85 -9.51
N THR A 73 9.69 -7.08 -10.48
CA THR A 73 9.34 -8.40 -10.99
C THR A 73 10.20 -8.70 -12.21
N ALA A 74 10.77 -9.90 -12.28
CA ALA A 74 11.59 -10.35 -13.41
C ALA A 74 10.75 -10.86 -14.58
#